data_AF-A0A7W5ALK8-F1
#
_entry.id   AF-A0A7W5ALK8-F1
#
_cell.length_a   1.000
_cell.length_b   1.000
_cell.length_c   1.000
_cell.angle_alpha   90.00
_cell.angle_beta   90.00
_cell.angle_gamma   90.00
#
_symmetry.space_group_name_H-M   'P 1'
#
loop_
_entity.id
_entity.type
_entity.pdbx_description
1 polymer ?
#
loop_
_entity_poly.entity_id
_entity_poly.type
_entity_poly.pdbx_seq_one_letter_code
_entity_poly.pdbx_strand_id
1 'polypeptide(L)'
;MPREDPCPDLGCVPGQAWRWAAGICDHEWVSRYFKVDDLTLWNPSDRVAQLFYRSCAAVAPVVGLPPGVVDNCRDEYEVDLDVFVPFVDALVREYRASSHAVLRSLLEGFLPAAMVLVQRAGGELPSLSGQVGTSRRDVSVGVGGIAPAGDGERLMALARELAGAMPV
;
A
#
# COMPACT_ATOMS: atom_id res chain seq x y z
N MET A 1 27.00 -17.36 19.01
CA MET A 1 26.26 -16.19 19.52
C MET A 1 26.31 -15.13 18.43
N PRO A 2 25.19 -14.77 17.79
CA PRO A 2 25.19 -13.62 16.90
C PRO A 2 25.36 -12.35 17.74
N ARG A 3 26.19 -11.42 17.24
CA ARG A 3 26.45 -10.14 17.87
C ARG A 3 25.23 -9.24 17.63
N GLU A 4 24.72 -8.67 18.71
CA GLU A 4 23.76 -7.56 18.63
C GLU A 4 24.54 -6.32 18.17
N ASP A 5 24.37 -5.95 16.90
CA ASP A 5 24.82 -4.64 16.43
C ASP A 5 23.74 -3.61 16.79
N PRO A 6 24.05 -2.58 17.61
CA PRO A 6 23.05 -1.59 18.01
C PRO A 6 22.63 -0.74 16.81
N CYS A 7 21.31 -0.56 16.68
CA CYS A 7 20.69 0.36 15.72
C CYS A 7 21.34 1.76 15.82
N PRO A 8 21.85 2.35 14.73
CA PRO A 8 22.49 3.65 14.80
C PRO A 8 21.46 4.73 15.12
N ASP A 9 21.81 5.59 16.07
CA ASP A 9 21.06 6.76 16.53
C ASP A 9 20.94 7.80 15.39
N LEU A 10 19.99 7.58 14.48
CA LEU A 10 19.70 8.48 13.37
C LEU A 10 18.67 9.52 13.83
N GLY A 11 19.20 10.67 14.23
CA GLY A 11 18.50 11.86 14.71
C GLY A 11 17.10 12.07 14.12
N CYS A 12 16.10 11.81 14.97
CA CYS A 12 14.70 12.05 14.69
C CYS A 12 14.39 13.55 14.83
N VAL A 13 14.02 14.23 13.74
CA VAL A 13 13.50 15.61 13.79
C VAL A 13 11.96 15.55 13.78
N PRO A 14 11.25 16.10 14.78
CA PRO A 14 9.79 16.02 14.85
C PRO A 14 9.11 16.72 13.66
N GLY A 15 8.22 16.01 12.97
CA GLY A 15 7.35 16.56 11.91
C GLY A 15 7.75 16.26 10.45
N GLN A 16 8.83 15.49 10.20
CA GLN A 16 9.26 15.11 8.84
C GLN A 16 9.60 13.62 8.68
N ALA A 17 9.04 12.74 9.53
CA ALA A 17 9.40 11.32 9.61
C ALA A 17 9.19 10.52 8.30
N TRP A 18 8.24 10.90 7.45
CA TRP A 18 7.94 10.19 6.22
C TRP A 18 8.94 10.47 5.07
N ARG A 19 9.75 11.54 5.18
CA ARG A 19 10.76 11.88 4.14
C ARG A 19 12.03 11.02 4.19
N TRP A 20 12.22 10.26 5.26
CA TRP A 20 13.41 9.43 5.49
C TRP A 20 13.07 7.94 5.74
N ALA A 21 11.85 7.50 5.40
CA ALA A 21 11.30 6.17 5.70
C ALA A 21 11.94 4.99 4.93
N ALA A 22 13.22 5.09 4.59
CA ALA A 22 14.01 4.04 3.94
C ALA A 22 15.19 3.57 4.81
N GLY A 23 15.04 3.62 6.14
CA GLY A 23 15.90 2.89 7.06
C GLY A 23 15.62 1.39 6.93
N ILE A 24 16.22 0.74 5.95
CA ILE A 24 16.11 -0.71 5.74
C ILE A 24 17.11 -1.37 6.67
N CYS A 25 16.63 -2.23 7.55
CA CYS A 25 17.50 -3.17 8.27
C CYS A 25 17.89 -4.30 7.31
N ASP A 26 19.19 -4.36 6.98
CA ASP A 26 19.77 -5.32 6.03
C ASP A 26 20.00 -6.65 6.75
N HIS A 27 19.02 -7.55 6.63
CA HIS A 27 19.07 -8.92 7.13
C HIS A 27 18.57 -9.89 6.06
N GLU A 28 19.28 -11.01 5.89
CA GLU A 28 19.03 -12.03 4.86
C GLU A 28 17.89 -12.97 5.29
N TRP A 29 16.65 -12.45 5.30
CA TRP A 29 15.44 -13.23 5.60
C TRP A 29 14.88 -13.88 4.32
N VAL A 30 14.30 -15.09 4.45
CA VAL A 30 13.68 -15.79 3.31
C VAL A 30 12.25 -15.29 3.05
N SER A 31 11.56 -14.85 4.10
CA SER A 31 10.20 -14.31 4.09
C SER A 31 10.05 -13.21 5.15
N ARG A 32 9.03 -12.36 5.02
CA ARG A 32 8.67 -11.36 6.03
C ARG A 32 7.16 -11.28 6.20
N TYR A 33 6.68 -11.19 7.43
CA TYR A 33 5.24 -11.16 7.74
C TYR A 33 4.70 -9.74 7.72
N PHE A 34 3.48 -9.54 7.22
CA PHE A 34 2.66 -8.36 7.50
C PHE A 34 1.66 -8.71 8.58
N LYS A 35 1.61 -7.93 9.68
CA LYS A 35 0.78 -8.24 10.85
C LYS A 35 0.02 -7.04 11.39
N VAL A 36 -1.08 -7.33 12.07
CA VAL A 36 -1.79 -6.43 12.99
C VAL A 36 -1.88 -7.17 14.32
N ASP A 37 -1.22 -6.67 15.36
CA ASP A 37 -1.06 -7.40 16.62
C ASP A 37 -0.57 -8.85 16.34
N ASP A 38 -1.33 -9.87 16.77
CA ASP A 38 -1.04 -11.29 16.55
C ASP A 38 -1.59 -11.86 15.22
N LEU A 39 -2.32 -11.06 14.44
CA LEU A 39 -2.94 -11.50 13.19
C LEU A 39 -1.97 -11.35 12.00
N THR A 40 -1.58 -12.48 11.40
CA THR A 40 -0.85 -12.48 10.13
C THR A 40 -1.77 -12.20 8.95
N LEU A 41 -1.48 -11.12 8.22
CA LEU A 41 -2.21 -10.74 7.02
C LEU A 41 -1.58 -11.33 5.75
N TRP A 42 -0.25 -11.45 5.70
CA TRP A 42 0.48 -11.95 4.52
C TRP A 42 1.90 -12.37 4.87
N ASN A 43 2.39 -13.49 4.31
CA ASN A 43 3.78 -13.97 4.47
C ASN A 43 4.47 -14.18 3.11
N PRO A 44 4.86 -13.10 2.40
CA PRO A 44 5.60 -13.19 1.15
C PRO A 44 7.09 -13.48 1.35
N SER A 45 7.77 -13.78 0.24
CA SER A 45 9.23 -13.74 0.20
C SER A 45 9.74 -12.32 0.50
N ASP A 46 10.94 -12.24 1.07
CA ASP A 46 11.52 -10.96 1.54
C ASP A 46 11.56 -9.87 0.45
N ARG A 47 11.96 -10.23 -0.79
CA ARG A 47 11.98 -9.27 -1.92
C ARG A 47 10.59 -8.72 -2.24
N VAL A 48 9.56 -9.55 -2.18
CA VAL A 48 8.17 -9.14 -2.45
C VAL A 48 7.67 -8.25 -1.31
N ALA A 49 7.99 -8.59 -0.05
CA ALA A 49 7.69 -7.77 1.12
C ALA A 49 8.31 -6.37 1.02
N GLN A 50 9.61 -6.30 0.73
CA GLN A 50 10.33 -5.03 0.55
C GLN A 50 9.76 -4.20 -0.60
N LEU A 51 9.41 -4.83 -1.72
CA LEU A 51 8.81 -4.11 -2.85
C LEU A 51 7.47 -3.51 -2.43
N PHE A 52 6.60 -4.28 -1.79
CA PHE A 52 5.31 -3.80 -1.32
C PHE A 52 5.46 -2.64 -0.33
N TYR A 53 6.35 -2.78 0.65
CA TYR A 53 6.65 -1.73 1.64
C TYR A 53 7.14 -0.43 0.97
N ARG A 54 8.09 -0.52 0.04
CA ARG A 54 8.59 0.65 -0.71
C ARG A 54 7.53 1.25 -1.63
N SER A 55 6.65 0.43 -2.21
CA SER A 55 5.52 0.89 -3.00
C SER A 55 4.54 1.70 -2.15
N CYS A 56 4.29 1.31 -0.89
CA CYS A 56 3.47 2.10 0.03
C CYS A 56 4.01 3.53 0.19
N ALA A 57 5.32 3.67 0.40
CA ALA A 57 5.97 4.98 0.50
C ALA A 57 5.94 5.76 -0.83
N ALA A 58 6.09 5.07 -1.97
CA ALA A 58 6.08 5.70 -3.29
C ALA A 58 4.71 6.26 -3.69
N VAL A 59 3.61 5.61 -3.28
CA VAL A 59 2.23 6.04 -3.62
C VAL A 59 1.61 6.96 -2.58
N ALA A 60 2.15 7.07 -1.36
CA ALA A 60 1.69 8.01 -0.33
C ALA A 60 1.52 9.47 -0.84
N PRO A 61 2.45 10.06 -1.61
CA PRO A 61 2.29 11.41 -2.14
C PRO A 61 1.10 11.60 -3.10
N VAL A 62 0.58 10.53 -3.71
CA VAL A 62 -0.59 10.60 -4.62
C VAL A 62 -1.83 11.07 -3.86
N VAL A 63 -2.00 10.60 -2.61
CA VAL A 63 -3.16 10.90 -1.76
C VAL A 63 -2.82 11.81 -0.57
N GLY A 64 -1.53 12.08 -0.34
CA GLY A 64 -1.05 12.92 0.76
C GLY A 64 -1.27 12.31 2.15
N LEU A 65 -1.42 11.00 2.24
CA LEU A 65 -1.63 10.27 3.50
C LEU A 65 -0.44 9.36 3.80
N PRO A 66 -0.07 9.19 5.08
CA PRO A 66 0.93 8.20 5.48
C PRO A 66 0.41 6.78 5.20
N PRO A 67 1.30 5.83 4.86
CA PRO A 67 0.87 4.50 4.47
C PRO A 67 0.40 3.62 5.63
N GLY A 68 0.86 3.84 6.87
CA GLY A 68 0.47 2.99 8.01
C GLY A 68 1.16 1.63 8.06
N VAL A 69 2.33 1.50 7.43
CA VAL A 69 3.18 0.29 7.52
C VAL A 69 4.53 0.69 8.09
N VAL A 70 4.99 -0.04 9.11
CA VAL A 70 6.26 0.23 9.82
C VAL A 70 7.18 -0.98 9.71
N ASP A 71 8.43 -0.75 9.27
CA ASP A 71 9.52 -1.72 9.39
C ASP A 71 10.05 -1.66 10.83
N ASN A 72 9.81 -2.70 11.61
CA ASN A 72 10.29 -2.78 12.99
C ASN A 72 11.69 -3.44 13.08
N CYS A 73 12.36 -3.63 11.93
CA CYS A 73 13.67 -4.27 11.80
C CYS A 73 13.72 -5.72 12.30
N ARG A 74 12.56 -6.37 12.48
CA ARG A 74 12.43 -7.81 12.64
C ARG A 74 12.00 -8.42 11.32
N ASP A 75 11.73 -9.72 11.30
CA ASP A 75 11.17 -10.43 10.14
C ASP A 75 9.71 -10.05 9.84
N GLU A 76 9.28 -8.85 10.24
CA GLU A 76 7.89 -8.41 10.27
C GLU A 76 7.73 -6.94 9.87
N TYR A 77 6.61 -6.65 9.22
CA TYR A 77 6.06 -5.34 8.98
C TYR A 77 4.77 -5.21 9.80
N GLU A 78 4.72 -4.20 10.66
CA GLU A 78 3.53 -3.89 11.45
C GLU A 78 2.62 -2.96 10.64
N VAL A 79 1.34 -3.32 10.58
CA VAL A 79 0.31 -2.56 9.88
C VAL A 79 -0.59 -1.89 10.92
N ASP A 80 -0.53 -0.57 10.97
CA ASP A 80 -1.46 0.24 11.75
C ASP A 80 -2.75 0.42 10.94
N LEU A 81 -3.82 -0.26 11.32
CA LEU A 81 -5.09 -0.23 10.58
C LEU A 81 -5.77 1.13 10.60
N ASP A 82 -5.62 1.90 11.67
CA ASP A 82 -6.22 3.23 11.77
C ASP A 82 -5.61 4.21 10.76
N VAL A 83 -4.40 3.91 10.29
CA VAL A 83 -3.69 4.69 9.26
C VAL A 83 -3.78 4.02 7.88
N PHE A 84 -3.59 2.71 7.81
CA PHE A 84 -3.53 1.94 6.56
C PHE A 84 -4.88 1.92 5.85
N VAL A 85 -6.00 1.75 6.56
CA VAL A 85 -7.34 1.69 5.93
C VAL A 85 -7.70 3.01 5.25
N PRO A 86 -7.61 4.20 5.89
CA PRO A 86 -7.87 5.48 5.22
C PRO A 86 -6.93 5.74 4.04
N PHE A 87 -5.67 5.32 4.14
CA PHE A 87 -4.70 5.43 3.05
C PHE A 87 -5.12 4.60 1.82
N VAL A 88 -5.48 3.33 2.01
CA VAL A 88 -5.95 2.46 0.93
C VAL A 88 -7.28 2.95 0.35
N ASP A 89 -8.22 3.39 1.19
CA ASP A 89 -9.51 3.93 0.72
C ASP A 89 -9.32 5.20 -0.12
N ALA A 90 -8.40 6.09 0.28
CA ALA A 90 -8.07 7.28 -0.50
C ALA A 90 -7.48 6.92 -1.87
N LEU A 91 -6.65 5.88 -1.97
CA LEU A 91 -6.12 5.39 -3.24
C LEU A 91 -7.22 4.76 -4.12
N VAL A 92 -8.16 4.03 -3.53
CA VAL A 92 -9.35 3.52 -4.24
C VAL A 92 -10.16 4.67 -4.82
N ARG A 93 -10.40 5.71 -4.02
CA ARG A 93 -11.11 6.91 -4.47
C ARG A 93 -10.37 7.60 -5.61
N GLU A 94 -9.05 7.76 -5.51
CA GLU A 94 -8.23 8.39 -6.55
C GLU A 94 -8.26 7.57 -7.85
N TYR A 95 -8.08 6.26 -7.76
CA TYR A 95 -8.19 5.35 -8.90
C TYR A 95 -9.54 5.49 -9.61
N ARG A 96 -10.65 5.52 -8.86
CA ARG A 96 -12.01 5.64 -9.43
C ARG A 96 -12.32 7.03 -9.96
N ALA A 97 -11.72 8.08 -9.39
CA ALA A 97 -11.92 9.45 -9.85
C ALA A 97 -11.11 9.78 -11.11
N SER A 98 -9.93 9.16 -11.27
CA SER A 98 -8.99 9.46 -12.35
C SER A 98 -9.40 8.86 -13.69
N SER A 99 -9.32 9.66 -14.76
CA SER A 99 -9.36 9.17 -16.14
C SER A 99 -7.96 8.96 -16.73
N HIS A 100 -6.90 9.25 -15.98
CA HIS A 100 -5.52 9.08 -16.44
C HIS A 100 -5.14 7.60 -16.48
N ALA A 101 -5.13 7.00 -17.67
CA ALA A 101 -4.91 5.56 -17.84
C ALA A 101 -3.60 5.05 -17.21
N VAL A 102 -2.49 5.80 -17.38
CA VAL A 102 -1.19 5.42 -16.81
C VAL A 102 -1.21 5.39 -15.28
N LEU A 103 -1.78 6.41 -14.62
CA LEU A 103 -1.90 6.44 -13.16
C LEU A 103 -2.71 5.24 -12.67
N ARG A 104 -3.83 4.95 -13.32
CA ARG A 104 -4.66 3.78 -13.00
C ARG A 104 -3.89 2.48 -13.14
N SER A 105 -3.13 2.29 -14.22
CA SER A 105 -2.30 1.09 -14.40
C SER A 105 -1.20 0.96 -13.34
N LEU A 106 -0.58 2.07 -12.92
CA LEU A 106 0.41 2.06 -11.84
C LEU A 106 -0.23 1.68 -10.50
N LEU A 107 -1.42 2.22 -10.19
CA LEU A 107 -2.16 1.87 -8.98
C LEU A 107 -2.64 0.41 -9.00
N GLU A 108 -3.09 -0.12 -10.14
CA GLU A 108 -3.49 -1.53 -10.28
C GLU A 108 -2.36 -2.52 -9.95
N GLY A 109 -1.09 -2.13 -10.09
CA GLY A 109 0.06 -2.98 -9.75
C GLY A 109 0.31 -3.14 -8.25
N PHE A 110 -0.31 -2.31 -7.41
CA PHE A 110 -0.08 -2.27 -5.95
C PHE A 110 -1.39 -2.39 -5.15
N LEU A 111 -2.38 -1.59 -5.52
CA LEU A 111 -3.60 -1.37 -4.75
C LEU A 111 -4.40 -2.64 -4.47
N PRO A 112 -4.55 -3.60 -5.41
CA PRO A 112 -5.25 -4.85 -5.13
C PRO A 112 -4.63 -5.65 -3.99
N ALA A 113 -3.30 -5.71 -3.86
CA ALA A 113 -2.63 -6.40 -2.75
C ALA A 113 -2.87 -5.68 -1.42
N ALA A 114 -2.81 -4.35 -1.41
CA ALA A 114 -3.11 -3.55 -0.21
C ALA A 114 -4.58 -3.74 0.25
N MET A 115 -5.52 -3.85 -0.69
CA MET A 115 -6.92 -4.15 -0.37
C MET A 115 -7.08 -5.53 0.28
N VAL A 116 -6.31 -6.54 -0.14
CA VAL A 116 -6.35 -7.87 0.49
C VAL A 116 -5.93 -7.79 1.96
N LEU A 117 -4.89 -7.01 2.29
CA LEU A 117 -4.48 -6.78 3.68
C LEU A 117 -5.61 -6.16 4.51
N VAL A 118 -6.27 -5.12 3.99
CA VAL A 118 -7.43 -4.48 4.65
C VAL A 118 -8.57 -5.50 4.89
N GLN A 119 -8.92 -6.28 3.86
CA GLN A 119 -10.00 -7.26 3.96
C GLN A 119 -9.69 -8.38 4.95
N ARG A 120 -8.45 -8.87 4.99
CA ARG A 120 -8.00 -9.89 5.96
C ARG A 120 -8.03 -9.37 7.38
N ALA A 121 -7.78 -8.08 7.56
CA ALA A 121 -7.89 -7.40 8.84
C ALA A 121 -9.35 -7.07 9.25
N GLY A 122 -10.35 -7.40 8.41
CA GLY A 122 -11.76 -7.08 8.66
C GLY A 122 -12.13 -5.61 8.42
N GLY A 123 -11.25 -4.83 7.78
CA GLY A 123 -11.51 -3.44 7.43
C GLY A 123 -12.40 -3.30 6.18
N GLU A 124 -13.03 -2.13 6.05
CA GLU A 124 -13.89 -1.78 4.92
C GLU A 124 -13.30 -0.65 4.08
N LEU A 125 -13.63 -0.63 2.79
CA LEU A 125 -13.21 0.39 1.82
C LEU A 125 -14.45 1.00 1.15
N PRO A 126 -15.11 1.99 1.78
CA PRO A 126 -16.34 2.59 1.28
C PRO A 126 -16.22 3.14 -0.15
N SER A 127 -15.02 3.58 -0.54
CA SER A 127 -14.76 4.12 -1.87
C SER A 127 -14.82 3.06 -2.98
N LEU A 128 -15.00 1.77 -2.71
CA LEU A 128 -15.20 0.74 -3.74
C LEU A 128 -16.60 0.78 -4.38
N SER A 129 -17.63 1.07 -3.59
CA SER A 129 -19.04 1.04 -4.01
C SER A 129 -19.74 2.39 -3.93
N GLY A 130 -19.18 3.35 -3.18
CA GLY A 130 -19.75 4.70 -3.05
C GLY A 130 -19.73 5.52 -4.34
N GLN A 131 -20.43 6.65 -4.34
CA GLN A 131 -20.32 7.64 -5.42
C GLN A 131 -18.96 8.34 -5.33
N VAL A 132 -18.19 8.27 -6.42
CA VAL A 132 -16.92 8.97 -6.56
C VAL A 132 -17.07 10.01 -7.68
N GLY A 133 -16.70 11.25 -7.38
CA GLY A 133 -16.66 12.32 -8.39
C GLY A 133 -15.50 12.13 -9.37
N THR A 134 -15.50 12.85 -10.49
CA THR A 134 -14.38 12.81 -11.45
C THR A 134 -13.25 13.74 -11.01
N SER A 135 -12.01 13.25 -11.07
CA SER A 135 -10.81 14.06 -10.82
C SER A 135 -10.59 15.02 -11.99
N ARG A 136 -10.23 16.26 -11.67
CA ARG A 136 -9.82 17.28 -12.65
C ARG A 136 -8.30 17.41 -12.77
N ARG A 137 -7.54 16.77 -11.87
CA ARG A 137 -6.08 16.83 -11.83
C ARG A 137 -5.45 15.71 -12.65
N ASP A 138 -6.07 14.53 -12.60
CA ASP A 138 -5.53 13.31 -13.17
C ASP A 138 -6.36 12.86 -14.36
N VAL A 139 -6.25 13.63 -15.45
CA VAL A 139 -6.97 13.42 -16.72
C VAL A 139 -5.98 13.20 -17.85
N SER A 140 -6.13 12.11 -18.61
CA SER A 140 -5.49 11.95 -19.91
C SER A 140 -6.48 12.22 -21.04
N VAL A 141 -6.06 13.00 -22.03
CA VAL A 141 -6.79 13.17 -23.29
C VAL A 141 -6.04 12.41 -24.38
N GLY A 142 -6.65 11.35 -24.88
CA GLY A 142 -6.13 10.58 -26.00
C GLY A 142 -6.75 11.03 -27.33
N VAL A 143 -6.39 10.35 -28.42
CA VAL A 143 -6.95 10.57 -29.76
C VAL A 143 -8.49 10.41 -29.79
N GLY A 144 -9.04 9.60 -28.88
CA GLY A 144 -10.49 9.41 -28.71
C GLY A 144 -11.16 10.29 -27.63
N GLY A 145 -10.46 11.29 -27.08
CA GLY A 145 -10.97 12.15 -26.00
C GLY A 145 -10.56 11.68 -24.59
N ILE A 146 -11.34 12.08 -23.59
CA ILE A 146 -11.08 11.72 -22.18
C ILE A 146 -11.41 10.24 -21.97
N ALA A 147 -10.45 9.48 -21.44
CA ALA A 147 -10.65 8.07 -21.13
C ALA A 147 -11.69 7.89 -20.00
N PRO A 148 -12.35 6.72 -19.89
CA PRO A 148 -13.24 6.45 -18.78
C PRO A 148 -12.48 6.46 -17.45
N ALA A 149 -13.20 6.81 -16.39
CA ALA A 149 -12.69 6.76 -15.02
C ALA A 149 -12.45 5.31 -14.56
N GLY A 150 -11.80 5.13 -13.40
CA GLY A 150 -11.52 3.81 -12.84
C GLY A 150 -12.77 3.04 -12.41
N ASP A 151 -12.74 1.72 -12.60
CA ASP A 151 -13.83 0.80 -12.26
C ASP A 151 -13.54 0.06 -10.95
N GLY A 152 -14.42 0.27 -9.96
CA GLY A 152 -14.30 -0.39 -8.65
C GLY A 152 -14.51 -1.91 -8.71
N GLU A 153 -15.34 -2.40 -9.63
CA GLU A 153 -15.59 -3.85 -9.78
C GLU A 153 -14.34 -4.55 -10.32
N ARG A 154 -13.69 -3.96 -11.31
CA ARG A 154 -12.38 -4.42 -11.80
C ARG A 154 -11.35 -4.51 -10.69
N LEU A 155 -11.23 -3.47 -9.87
CA LEU A 155 -10.25 -3.44 -8.78
C LEU A 155 -10.55 -4.53 -7.73
N MET A 156 -11.83 -4.76 -7.42
CA MET A 156 -12.26 -5.84 -6.53
C MET A 156 -11.99 -7.23 -7.12
N ALA A 157 -12.15 -7.40 -8.44
CA ALA A 157 -11.82 -8.66 -9.11
C ALA A 157 -10.32 -8.97 -9.02
N LEU A 158 -9.46 -7.98 -9.25
CA LEU A 158 -8.01 -8.12 -9.09
C LEU A 158 -7.62 -8.46 -7.64
N ALA A 159 -8.25 -7.81 -6.65
CA ALA A 159 -7.98 -8.11 -5.24
C ALA A 159 -8.38 -9.55 -4.89
N ARG A 160 -9.51 -10.03 -5.40
CA ARG A 160 -9.95 -11.43 -5.21
C ARG A 160 -8.98 -12.44 -5.83
N GLU A 161 -8.45 -12.14 -7.01
CA GLU A 161 -7.43 -12.98 -7.64
C GLU A 161 -6.16 -13.05 -6.78
N LEU A 162 -5.63 -11.91 -6.35
CA LEU A 162 -4.43 -11.86 -5.51
C LEU A 162 -4.64 -12.50 -4.13
N ALA A 163 -5.84 -12.41 -3.57
CA ALA A 163 -6.14 -13.04 -2.27
C ALA A 163 -5.86 -14.55 -2.29
N GLY A 164 -6.06 -15.23 -3.42
CA GLY A 164 -5.73 -16.65 -3.58
C GLY A 164 -4.23 -16.92 -3.76
N ALA A 165 -3.45 -15.92 -4.17
CA ALA A 165 -2.00 -16.02 -4.39
C ALA A 165 -1.15 -15.51 -3.21
N MET A 166 -1.76 -14.84 -2.23
CA MET A 166 -1.09 -14.26 -1.06
C MET A 166 -1.13 -15.22 0.14
N PRO A 167 -0.07 -15.99 0.44
CA PRO A 167 -0.08 -16.91 1.58
C PRO A 167 -0.16 -16.17 2.93
N VAL A 168 -0.78 -16.77 3.93
CA VAL A 168 -0.73 -16.31 5.34
C VAL A 168 0.24 -17.17 6.13
#